data_AF-A0A9E3X5J8-F1
#
_entry.id   AF-A0A9E3X5J8-F1
#
_cell.length_a   1.000
_cell.length_b   1.000
_cell.length_c   1.000
_cell.angle_alpha   90.00
_cell.angle_beta   90.00
_cell.angle_gamma   90.00
#
_symmetry.space_group_name_H-M   'P 1'
#
loop_
_entity.id
_entity.type
_entity.pdbx_description
1 polymer ?
#
loop_
_entity_poly.entity_id
_entity_poly.type
_entity_poly.pdbx_seq_one_letter_code
_entity_poly.pdbx_strand_id
1 'polypeptide(L)'
;MSAKDIYHEVVKQALKDDGWDITADPLRIEFLGVELRIDLGGERVIAADRQGEKIAVAIKSFLRSSAITDFHEALGQYIDYHPERKEITQWLQ
;
A
#
# COMPACT_ATOMS: atom_id res chain seq x y z
N MET A 1 -0.48 16.75 -7.22
CA MET A 1 -0.86 15.34 -7.49
C MET A 1 0.29 14.48 -6.99
N SER A 2 0.06 13.51 -6.10
CA SER A 2 1.14 12.63 -5.64
C SER A 2 1.64 11.73 -6.78
N ALA A 3 2.97 11.60 -6.91
CA ALA A 3 3.61 10.76 -7.91
C ALA A 3 3.57 9.29 -7.49
N LYS A 4 3.44 8.38 -8.46
CA LYS A 4 3.64 6.95 -8.22
C LYS A 4 5.12 6.70 -7.91
N ASP A 5 5.39 5.71 -7.06
CA ASP A 5 6.75 5.18 -6.92
C ASP A 5 7.27 4.69 -8.28
N ILE A 6 8.57 4.82 -8.53
CA ILE A 6 9.16 4.43 -9.82
C ILE A 6 8.99 2.94 -10.13
N TYR A 7 8.83 2.10 -9.09
CA TYR A 7 8.63 0.67 -9.23
C TYR A 7 7.15 0.27 -9.28
N HIS A 8 6.20 1.22 -9.27
CA HIS A 8 4.77 0.94 -9.21
C HIS A 8 4.30 -0.02 -10.30
N GLU A 9 4.60 0.28 -11.56
CA GLU A 9 4.17 -0.55 -12.68
C GLU A 9 4.92 -1.89 -12.73
N VAL A 10 6.18 -1.93 -12.29
CA VAL A 10 6.98 -3.17 -12.23
C VAL A 10 6.38 -4.13 -11.21
N VAL A 11 6.07 -3.67 -10.01
CA VAL A 11 5.44 -4.49 -8.96
C VAL A 11 4.05 -4.93 -9.39
N LYS A 12 3.26 -4.02 -9.98
CA LYS A 12 1.92 -4.36 -10.50
C LYS A 12 1.98 -5.46 -11.56
N GLN A 13 2.96 -5.41 -12.46
CA GLN A 13 3.14 -6.45 -13.46
C GLN A 13 3.59 -7.76 -12.82
N ALA A 14 4.54 -7.72 -11.89
CA ALA A 14 5.00 -8.91 -11.17
C ALA A 14 3.88 -9.60 -10.40
N LEU A 15 2.97 -8.84 -9.77
CA LEU A 15 1.76 -9.39 -9.13
C LEU A 15 0.88 -10.14 -10.13
N LYS A 16 0.60 -9.53 -11.28
CA LYS A 16 -0.21 -10.18 -12.34
C LYS A 16 0.46 -11.44 -12.89
N ASP A 17 1.77 -11.40 -13.10
CA ASP A 17 2.54 -12.53 -13.61
C ASP A 17 2.56 -13.70 -12.59
N ASP A 18 2.51 -13.39 -11.29
CA ASP A 18 2.37 -14.37 -10.20
C ASP A 18 0.90 -14.79 -9.92
N GLY A 19 -0.03 -14.40 -10.81
CA GLY A 19 -1.43 -14.81 -10.77
C GLY A 19 -2.30 -14.04 -9.78
N TRP A 20 -1.90 -12.83 -9.38
CA TRP A 20 -2.73 -11.94 -8.58
C TRP A 20 -3.61 -11.05 -9.45
N ASP A 21 -4.89 -10.95 -9.10
CA ASP A 21 -5.84 -10.04 -9.70
C ASP A 21 -5.81 -8.70 -8.96
N ILE A 22 -5.44 -7.63 -9.67
CA ILE A 22 -5.43 -6.28 -9.09
C ILE A 22 -6.87 -5.78 -8.92
N THR A 23 -7.33 -5.59 -7.68
CA THR A 23 -8.70 -5.19 -7.36
C THR A 23 -8.86 -3.69 -7.10
N ALA A 24 -7.79 -2.99 -6.66
CA ALA A 24 -7.76 -1.53 -6.61
C ALA A 24 -6.33 -0.95 -6.75
N ASP A 25 -6.20 0.18 -7.43
CA ASP A 25 -4.94 0.93 -7.61
C ASP A 25 -5.24 2.42 -7.86
N PRO A 26 -5.25 3.29 -6.83
CA PRO A 26 -4.91 2.99 -5.43
C PRO A 26 -6.07 2.36 -4.64
N LEU A 27 -5.74 1.49 -3.69
CA LEU A 27 -6.60 1.14 -2.57
C LEU A 27 -6.84 2.39 -1.71
N ARG A 28 -8.11 2.73 -1.47
CA ARG A 28 -8.49 3.81 -0.56
C ARG A 28 -9.01 3.19 0.72
N ILE A 29 -8.40 3.54 1.84
CA ILE A 29 -8.80 3.10 3.17
C ILE A 29 -9.28 4.35 3.92
N GLU A 30 -10.39 4.23 4.63
CA GLU A 30 -10.82 5.24 5.60
C GLU A 30 -10.37 4.78 6.98
N PHE A 31 -9.80 5.69 7.78
CA PHE A 31 -9.34 5.39 9.14
C PHE A 31 -9.75 6.52 10.07
N LEU A 32 -10.39 6.17 11.19
CA LEU A 32 -10.89 7.13 12.18
C LEU A 32 -11.72 8.30 11.60
N GLY A 33 -12.48 8.05 10.53
CA GLY A 33 -13.30 9.09 9.86
C GLY A 33 -12.50 10.08 9.00
N VAL A 34 -11.21 9.80 8.77
CA VAL A 34 -10.38 10.51 7.80
C VAL A 34 -10.11 9.57 6.63
N GLU A 35 -10.44 9.99 5.41
CA GLU A 35 -9.97 9.28 4.22
C GLU A 35 -8.43 9.32 4.28
N LEU A 36 -7.79 8.17 4.44
CA LEU A 36 -6.33 7.99 4.50
C LEU A 36 -5.72 8.22 3.09
N ARG A 37 -6.21 9.23 2.39
CA ARG A 37 -5.56 9.91 1.27
C ARG A 37 -4.71 11.09 1.74
N ILE A 38 -4.80 11.44 3.02
CA ILE A 38 -4.20 12.65 3.57
C ILE A 38 -2.90 12.27 4.33
N ASP A 39 -1.80 12.73 3.75
CA ASP A 39 -0.57 13.18 4.39
C ASP A 39 0.52 12.21 4.88
N LEU A 40 0.42 10.90 4.60
CA LEU A 40 1.62 10.03 4.57
C LEU A 40 2.31 10.09 3.19
N GLY A 41 2.56 11.30 2.68
CA GLY A 41 3.32 11.49 1.44
C GLY A 41 2.61 11.14 0.13
N GLY A 42 1.33 10.75 0.18
CA GLY A 42 0.51 10.48 -1.02
C GLY A 42 0.81 9.15 -1.70
N GLU A 43 1.31 8.17 -0.94
CA GLU A 43 1.66 6.88 -1.50
C GLU A 43 0.44 6.01 -1.82
N ARG A 44 0.55 5.28 -2.93
CA ARG A 44 -0.54 4.53 -3.55
C ARG A 44 -0.36 3.05 -3.22
N VAL A 45 -1.24 2.53 -2.37
CA VAL A 45 -1.29 1.10 -2.05
C VAL A 45 -2.03 0.37 -3.17
N ILE A 46 -1.52 -0.79 -3.60
CA ILE A 46 -2.20 -1.68 -4.54
C ILE A 46 -2.96 -2.74 -3.75
N ALA A 47 -4.23 -2.98 -4.08
CA ALA A 47 -4.98 -4.11 -3.56
C ALA A 47 -5.02 -5.23 -4.61
N ALA A 48 -4.78 -6.46 -4.18
CA ALA A 48 -4.81 -7.63 -5.04
C ALA A 48 -5.45 -8.83 -4.35
N ASP A 49 -6.04 -9.72 -5.15
CA ASP A 49 -6.67 -10.97 -4.73
C ASP A 49 -6.09 -12.14 -5.50
N ARG A 50 -5.86 -13.27 -4.84
CA ARG A 50 -5.55 -14.53 -5.49
C ARG A 50 -6.22 -15.67 -4.75
N GLN A 51 -7.22 -16.30 -5.39
CA GLN A 51 -7.94 -17.43 -4.82
C GLN A 51 -8.55 -17.15 -3.43
N GLY A 52 -9.01 -15.91 -3.20
CA GLY A 52 -9.57 -15.49 -1.91
C GLY A 52 -8.53 -15.02 -0.89
N GLU A 53 -7.23 -15.13 -1.19
CA GLU A 53 -6.18 -14.44 -0.44
C GLU A 53 -6.13 -12.99 -0.90
N LYS A 54 -6.32 -12.05 0.04
CA LYS A 54 -6.32 -10.60 -0.24
C LYS A 54 -5.09 -9.95 0.36
N ILE A 55 -4.40 -9.13 -0.44
CA ILE A 55 -3.23 -8.37 0.00
C ILE A 55 -3.38 -6.88 -0.31
N ALA A 56 -2.72 -6.08 0.51
CA ALA A 56 -2.48 -4.66 0.28
C ALA A 56 -0.97 -4.42 0.19
N VAL A 57 -0.49 -3.82 -0.90
CA VAL A 57 0.93 -3.68 -1.23
C VAL A 57 1.30 -2.20 -1.29
N ALA A 58 2.11 -1.75 -0.33
CA ALA A 58 2.76 -0.44 -0.37
C ALA A 58 4.13 -0.56 -1.04
N ILE A 59 4.44 0.33 -1.99
CA ILE A 59 5.65 0.26 -2.82
C ILE A 59 6.61 1.39 -2.44
N LYS A 60 7.88 1.05 -2.18
CA LYS A 60 8.93 1.98 -1.74
C LYS A 60 10.22 1.75 -2.51
N SER A 61 10.74 2.82 -3.12
CA SER A 61 11.97 2.79 -3.92
C SER A 61 13.27 3.09 -3.17
N PHE A 62 13.20 3.58 -1.92
CA PHE A 62 14.36 3.88 -1.06
C PHE A 62 15.43 4.77 -1.74
N LEU A 63 15.00 5.81 -2.45
CA LEU A 63 15.87 6.66 -3.26
C LEU A 63 16.50 7.84 -2.51
N ARG A 64 16.14 8.08 -1.23
CA ARG A 64 16.75 9.19 -0.48
C ARG A 64 18.19 8.85 -0.13
N SER A 65 18.96 9.88 0.22
CA SER A 65 20.35 9.74 0.65
C SER A 65 20.52 8.89 1.93
N SER A 66 19.44 8.64 2.67
CA SER A 66 19.43 7.82 3.89
C SER A 66 18.34 6.76 3.79
N ALA A 67 18.75 5.51 3.55
CA ALA A 67 17.86 4.36 3.58
C ALA A 67 17.20 4.16 4.96
N ILE A 68 17.87 4.56 6.04
CA ILE A 68 17.32 4.48 7.41
C ILE A 68 16.12 5.43 7.55
N THR A 69 16.19 6.62 6.96
CA THR A 69 15.09 7.58 7.00
C THR A 69 13.88 7.07 6.20
N ASP A 70 14.12 6.56 4.98
CA ASP A 70 13.06 5.92 4.18
C ASP A 70 12.45 4.71 4.89
N PHE A 71 13.27 3.94 5.61
CA PHE A 71 12.81 2.80 6.40
C PHE A 71 11.90 3.23 7.56
N HIS A 72 12.27 4.26 8.33
CA HIS A 72 11.42 4.76 9.41
C HIS A 72 10.06 5.27 8.88
N GLU A 73 10.05 5.94 7.73
CA GLU A 73 8.83 6.40 7.08
C GLU A 73 7.95 5.21 6.62
N ALA A 74 8.55 4.23 5.93
CA ALA A 74 7.86 3.02 5.48
C ALA A 74 7.31 2.19 6.64
N LEU A 75 8.07 2.06 7.73
CA LEU A 75 7.65 1.30 8.91
C LEU A 75 6.49 1.99 9.63
N GLY A 76 6.54 3.33 9.78
CA GLY A 76 5.43 4.09 10.37
C GLY A 76 4.14 3.85 9.59
N GLN A 77 4.20 4.01 8.27
CA GLN A 77 3.06 3.74 7.38
C GLN A 77 2.56 2.29 7.48
N TYR A 78 3.46 1.30 7.49
CA TYR A 78 3.07 -0.09 7.65
C TYR A 78 2.31 -0.34 8.97
N ILE A 79 2.76 0.28 10.07
CA ILE A 79 2.08 0.20 11.37
C ILE A 79 0.70 0.85 11.31
N ASP A 80 0.56 1.98 10.60
CA ASP A 80 -0.72 2.65 10.40
C ASP A 80 -1.71 1.78 9.60
N TYR A 81 -1.21 1.01 8.63
CA TYR A 81 -1.99 0.08 7.81
C TYR A 81 -2.13 -1.34 8.41
N HIS A 82 -1.63 -1.59 9.63
CA HIS A 82 -1.59 -2.96 10.13
C HIS A 82 -2.99 -3.46 10.56
N PRO A 83 -3.43 -4.64 10.07
CA PRO A 83 -4.81 -5.12 10.21
C PRO A 83 -5.24 -5.51 11.63
N GLU A 84 -4.34 -5.51 12.62
CA GLU A 84 -4.71 -5.66 14.03
C GLU A 84 -5.54 -4.46 14.55
N ARG A 85 -5.64 -3.38 13.77
CA ARG A 85 -6.61 -2.31 13.98
C ARG A 85 -7.90 -2.64 13.21
N LYS A 86 -8.97 -2.94 13.96
CA LYS A 86 -10.32 -3.43 13.56
C LYS A 86 -10.95 -2.89 12.26
N GLU A 87 -10.50 -1.76 11.74
CA GLU A 87 -11.09 -1.08 10.57
C GLU A 87 -10.58 -1.67 9.24
N ILE A 88 -9.35 -2.18 9.17
CA ILE A 88 -8.79 -2.79 7.94
C ILE A 88 -9.30 -4.22 7.74
N THR A 89 -9.62 -4.91 8.83
CA THR A 89 -10.15 -6.28 8.80
C THR A 89 -11.50 -6.37 8.08
N GLN A 90 -12.29 -5.28 8.04
CA GLN A 90 -13.58 -5.24 7.32
C GLN A 90 -13.43 -5.32 5.79
N TRP A 91 -12.24 -5.06 5.24
CA TRP A 91 -11.96 -5.24 3.80
C TRP A 91 -11.47 -6.67 3.46
N LEU A 92 -11.00 -7.41 4.48
CA LEU A 92 -10.50 -8.79 4.34
C LEU A 92 -11.60 -9.84 4.59
N GLN A 93 -12.80 -9.43 5.02
CA GLN A 93 -14.00 -10.27 5.13
C GLN A 93 -14.89 -10.10 3.90
#